data_AF-A0A8J3JU31-F1
#
_entry.id   AF-A0A8J3JU31-F1
#
_cell.length_a   1.000
_cell.length_b   1.000
_cell.length_c   1.000
_cell.angle_alpha   90.00
_cell.angle_beta   90.00
_cell.angle_gamma   90.00
#
_symmetry.space_group_name_H-M   'P 1'
#
loop_
_entity.id
_entity.type
_entity.pdbx_description
1 polymer ?
#
loop_
_entity_poly.entity_id
_entity_poly.type
_entity_poly.pdbx_seq_one_letter_code
_entity_poly.pdbx_strand_id
1 'polypeptide(L)'
;MDRTSISLPVDLAEYARAKGNGNTSAYLASLIEKDRRLDRIKAMLVEHGYTGDQAITDDGVAAMRDRLHRVRRERANRRQQAA
;
A
#
# COMPACT_ATOMS: atom_id res chain seq x y z
N MET A 1 5.42 27.14 3.92
CA MET A 1 6.00 25.94 3.28
C MET A 1 7.44 25.88 3.70
N ASP A 2 7.79 24.88 4.50
CA ASP A 2 9.16 24.72 4.98
C ASP A 2 10.04 24.23 3.83
N ARG A 3 11.16 24.91 3.61
CA ARG A 3 12.13 24.55 2.57
C ARG A 3 13.25 23.75 3.21
N THR A 4 13.57 22.61 2.60
CA THR A 4 14.70 21.76 3.00
C THR A 4 15.79 21.85 1.95
N SER A 5 17.04 22.06 2.37
CA SER A 5 18.22 21.98 1.51
C SER A 5 18.91 20.64 1.69
N ILE A 6 19.25 19.97 0.59
CA ILE A 6 19.98 18.70 0.59
C ILE A 6 21.10 18.76 -0.43
N SER A 7 22.23 18.12 -0.12
CA SER A 7 23.31 17.91 -1.09
C SER A 7 23.08 16.59 -1.82
N LEU A 8 23.30 16.60 -3.14
CA LEU A 8 23.14 15.43 -3.99
C LEU A 8 24.35 15.32 -4.93
N PRO A 9 24.88 14.11 -5.18
CA PRO A 9 25.84 13.87 -6.25
C PRO A 9 25.35 14.45 -7.59
N VAL A 10 26.28 14.98 -8.39
CA VAL A 10 25.97 15.70 -9.63
C VAL A 10 25.23 14.82 -10.62
N ASP A 11 25.66 13.57 -10.79
CA ASP A 11 25.04 12.57 -11.64
C ASP A 11 23.58 12.29 -11.25
N LEU A 12 23.30 12.16 -9.95
CA LEU A 12 21.94 11.99 -9.44
C LEU A 12 21.10 13.25 -9.62
N ALA A 13 21.69 14.45 -9.47
CA ALA A 13 21.00 15.72 -9.70
C ALA A 13 20.62 15.90 -11.16
N GLU A 14 21.50 15.55 -12.09
CA GLU A 14 21.26 15.56 -13.54
C GLU A 14 20.20 14.54 -13.93
N TYR A 15 20.28 13.32 -13.40
CA TYR A 15 19.26 12.30 -13.60
C TYR A 15 17.88 12.79 -13.13
N ALA A 16 17.80 13.31 -11.91
CA ALA A 16 16.56 13.82 -11.36
C ALA A 16 16.03 15.02 -12.15
N ARG A 17 16.91 15.90 -12.63
CA ARG A 17 16.55 17.04 -13.48
C ARG A 17 15.97 16.57 -14.80
N ALA A 18 16.59 15.60 -15.47
CA ALA A 18 16.10 15.05 -16.73
C ALA A 18 14.73 14.37 -16.55
N LYS A 19 14.54 13.59 -15.48
CA LYS A 19 13.26 12.94 -15.17
C LYS A 19 12.17 13.92 -14.72
N GLY A 20 12.56 15.04 -14.13
CA GLY A 20 11.67 16.10 -13.64
C GLY A 20 11.43 17.24 -14.63
N ASN A 21 11.68 17.06 -15.93
CA ASN A 21 11.54 18.09 -16.96
C ASN A 21 12.24 19.42 -16.60
N GLY A 22 13.46 19.32 -16.08
CA GLY A 22 14.25 20.47 -15.64
C GLY A 22 14.10 20.83 -14.16
N ASN A 23 13.18 20.19 -13.42
CA ASN A 23 12.94 20.47 -12.00
C ASN A 23 13.26 19.26 -11.11
N THR A 24 14.47 19.25 -10.56
CA THR A 24 14.97 18.21 -9.63
C THR A 24 14.08 18.07 -8.39
N SER A 25 13.68 19.19 -7.77
CA SER A 25 12.87 19.16 -6.54
C SER A 25 11.48 18.55 -6.78
N ALA A 26 10.86 18.82 -7.93
CA ALA A 26 9.59 18.20 -8.30
C ALA A 26 9.71 16.69 -8.49
N TYR A 27 10.80 16.23 -9.12
CA TYR A 27 11.06 14.80 -9.26
C TYR A 27 11.26 14.12 -7.89
N LEU A 28 12.06 14.71 -7.01
CA LEU A 28 12.29 14.20 -5.66
C LEU A 28 10.99 14.14 -4.84
N ALA A 29 10.16 15.19 -4.90
CA ALA A 29 8.85 15.19 -4.24
C ALA A 29 7.95 14.06 -4.75
N SER A 30 7.97 13.78 -6.06
CA SER A 30 7.20 12.68 -6.66
C SER A 30 7.67 11.30 -6.18
N LEU A 31 8.98 11.13 -5.98
CA LEU A 31 9.55 9.89 -5.45
C LEU A 31 9.15 9.67 -4.00
N ILE A 32 9.21 10.72 -3.17
CA ILE A 32 8.78 10.66 -1.77
C ILE A 32 7.29 10.29 -1.67
N GLU A 33 6.43 10.87 -2.51
CA GLU A 33 5.01 10.51 -2.48
C GLU A 33 4.77 9.07 -2.96
N LYS A 34 5.54 8.60 -3.96
CA LYS A 34 5.50 7.21 -4.39
C LYS A 34 5.91 6.26 -3.27
N ASP A 35 6.96 6.60 -2.52
CA ASP A 35 7.47 5.82 -1.40
C ASP A 35 6.43 5.73 -0.27
N ARG A 36 5.87 6.87 0.16
CA ARG A 36 4.75 6.93 1.13
C ARG A 36 3.56 6.09 0.70
N ARG A 37 3.22 6.12 -0.59
CA ARG A 37 2.12 5.30 -1.12
C ARG A 37 2.44 3.81 -1.02
N LEU A 38 3.67 3.39 -1.31
CA LEU A 38 4.08 1.99 -1.20
C LEU A 38 4.05 1.52 0.26
N ASP A 39 4.49 2.35 1.20
CA ASP A 39 4.42 2.03 2.63
C ASP A 39 2.98 1.87 3.12
N ARG A 40 2.07 2.75 2.70
CA ARG A 40 0.63 2.60 2.97
C ARG A 40 0.07 1.28 2.42
N ILE A 41 0.46 0.90 1.21
CA ILE A 41 0.03 -0.38 0.60
C ILE A 41 0.57 -1.57 1.39
N LYS A 42 1.86 -1.54 1.79
CA LYS A 42 2.47 -2.60 2.60
C LYS A 42 1.75 -2.75 3.94
N ALA A 43 1.47 -1.65 4.63
CA ALA A 43 0.74 -1.68 5.90
C ALA A 43 -0.66 -2.28 5.74
N MET A 44 -1.39 -1.91 4.69
CA MET A 44 -2.71 -2.48 4.38
C MET A 44 -2.65 -3.99 4.07
N LEU A 45 -1.62 -4.44 3.34
CA LEU A 45 -1.42 -5.86 3.08
C LEU A 45 -1.17 -6.64 4.37
N VAL A 46 -0.34 -6.10 5.26
CA VAL A 46 -0.09 -6.69 6.59
C VAL A 46 -1.37 -6.78 7.42
N GLU A 47 -2.16 -5.72 7.46
CA GLU A 47 -3.47 -5.72 8.13
C GLU A 47 -4.41 -6.82 7.62
N HIS A 48 -4.32 -7.16 6.33
CA HIS A 48 -5.13 -8.19 5.69
C HIS A 48 -4.48 -9.58 5.64
N GLY A 49 -3.45 -9.81 6.46
CA GLY A 49 -2.84 -11.13 6.61
C GLY A 49 -1.91 -11.51 5.46
N TYR A 50 -1.17 -10.53 4.93
CA TYR A 50 -0.03 -10.77 4.06
C TYR A 50 1.26 -10.40 4.76
N THR A 51 2.36 -11.04 4.38
CA THR A 51 3.71 -10.66 4.80
C THR A 51 4.23 -9.50 3.95
N GLY A 52 5.37 -8.91 4.34
CA GLY A 52 6.00 -7.82 3.60
C GLY A 52 6.45 -8.19 2.17
N ASP A 53 6.67 -9.48 1.90
CA ASP A 53 6.95 -10.07 0.58
C ASP A 53 5.69 -10.57 -0.14
N GLN A 54 4.50 -10.19 0.34
CA GLN A 54 3.20 -10.51 -0.26
C GLN A 54 2.79 -11.99 -0.19
N ALA A 55 3.44 -12.79 0.65
CA ALA A 55 2.94 -14.13 0.96
C ALA A 55 1.72 -14.04 1.89
N ILE A 56 0.76 -14.95 1.76
CA ILE A 56 -0.41 -14.99 2.64
C ILE A 56 0.01 -15.63 3.97
N THR A 57 -0.38 -15.05 5.10
CA THR A 57 -0.14 -15.61 6.43
C THR A 57 -1.20 -16.62 6.82
N ASP A 58 -0.86 -17.58 7.68
CA ASP A 58 -1.82 -18.55 8.21
C ASP A 58 -2.98 -17.88 8.95
N ASP A 59 -2.69 -16.81 9.70
CA ASP A 59 -3.71 -15.98 10.36
C ASP A 59 -4.64 -15.31 9.35
N GLY A 60 -4.09 -14.82 8.23
CA GLY A 60 -4.88 -14.27 7.12
C GLY A 60 -5.80 -15.30 6.50
N VAL A 61 -5.31 -16.53 6.29
CA VAL A 61 -6.13 -17.66 5.83
C VAL A 61 -7.25 -17.98 6.82
N ALA A 62 -6.94 -18.04 8.12
CA ALA A 62 -7.91 -18.32 9.17
C ALA A 62 -9.00 -17.22 9.24
N ALA A 63 -8.61 -15.95 9.23
CA ALA A 63 -9.53 -14.82 9.27
C ALA A 63 -10.47 -14.80 8.06
N MET A 64 -9.94 -15.07 6.85
CA MET A 64 -10.76 -15.15 5.64
C MET A 64 -11.73 -16.35 5.70
N ARG A 65 -11.27 -17.51 6.18
CA ARG A 65 -12.12 -18.69 6.39
C ARG A 65 -13.30 -18.36 7.30
N ASP A 66 -13.06 -17.71 8.44
CA ASP A 66 -14.10 -17.32 9.38
C ASP A 66 -15.10 -16.33 8.78
N ARG A 67 -14.61 -15.36 8.00
CA ARG A 67 -15.48 -14.41 7.28
C ARG A 67 -16.40 -15.12 6.29
N LEU A 68 -15.88 -16.08 5.52
CA LEU A 68 -16.68 -16.88 4.59
C LEU A 68 -17.75 -17.70 5.32
N HIS A 69 -17.41 -18.33 6.44
CA HIS A 69 -18.37 -19.08 7.25
C HIS A 69 -19.46 -18.16 7.82
N ARG A 70 -19.12 -16.95 8.28
CA ARG A 70 -20.08 -15.97 8.76
C ARG A 70 -21.08 -15.58 7.68
N VAL A 71 -20.59 -15.20 6.49
CA VAL A 71 -21.45 -14.84 5.34
C VAL A 71 -22.36 -15.99 4.92
N ARG A 72 -21.86 -17.24 4.95
CA ARG A 72 -22.68 -18.43 4.66
C ARG A 72 -23.83 -18.59 5.66
N ARG A 73 -23.56 -18.42 6.96
CA ARG A 73 -24.59 -18.49 8.01
C ARG A 73 -25.62 -17.39 7.87
N GLU A 74 -25.19 -16.14 7.64
CA GLU A 74 -26.11 -15.02 7.42
C GLU A 74 -27.04 -15.25 6.23
N ARG A 75 -26.51 -15.79 5.13
CA ARG A 75 -27.33 -16.15 3.95
C ARG A 75 -28.33 -17.25 4.24
N ALA A 76 -27.95 -18.26 5.02
CA ALA A 76 -28.85 -19.33 5.42
C ALA A 76 -30.01 -18.79 6.28
N ASN A 77 -29.69 -17.95 7.27
CA ASN A 77 -30.69 -17.34 8.15
C ASN A 77 -31.67 -16.45 7.37
N ARG A 78 -31.19 -15.66 6.39
CA ARG A 78 -32.08 -14.85 5.53
C ARG A 78 -33.04 -15.69 4.70
N ARG A 79 -32.63 -16.87 4.22
CA ARG A 79 -33.52 -17.77 3.48
C ARG A 79 -34.59 -18.40 4.38
N GLN A 80 -34.23 -18.71 5.63
CA GLN A 80 -35.17 -19.25 6.61
C GLN A 80 -36.18 -18.20 7.09
N GLN A 81 -35.82 -16.92 7.10
CA GLN A 81 -36.73 -15.82 7.43
C GLN A 81 -37.65 -15.41 6.27
N ALA A 82 -37.33 -15.82 5.04
CA ALA A 82 -38.08 -15.49 3.83
C ALA A 82 -39.00 -16.63 3.34
N ALA A 83 -39.01 -17.77 4.04
CA ALA A 83 -39.88 -18.92 3.83
C ALA A 83 -40.94 -18.97 4.94
#